data_AF-A0A431WGC5-F1
#
_entry.id   AF-A0A431WGC5-F1
#
_cell.length_a   1.000
_cell.length_b   1.000
_cell.length_c   1.000
_cell.angle_alpha   90.00
_cell.angle_beta   90.00
_cell.angle_gamma   90.00
#
_symmetry.space_group_name_H-M   'P 1'
#
loop_
_entity.id
_entity.type
_entity.pdbx_description
1 polymer ?
#
loop_
_entity_poly.entity_id
_entity_poly.type
_entity_poly.pdbx_seq_one_letter_code
_entity_poly.pdbx_strand_id
1 'polypeptide(L)'
;MTLAGESVTYEGALAKRGKPNDEDYLIIEAGEEVKIELELSEALQLKSGQYKVELEPLYFFLNKEYLNQELFNQDSVRTLEKSQAYRVYCNAVSLNIE
;
A
#
# COMPACT_ATOMS: atom_id res chain seq x y z
N MET A 1 -3.12 10.91 0.01
CA MET A 1 -3.54 11.78 -1.12
C MET A 1 -3.90 13.15 -0.58
N THR A 2 -3.51 14.22 -1.26
CA THR A 2 -3.82 15.60 -0.83
C THR A 2 -4.41 16.45 -1.95
N LEU A 3 -5.33 17.35 -1.59
CA LEU A 3 -5.88 18.42 -2.43
C LEU A 3 -5.36 19.75 -1.90
N ALA A 4 -4.62 20.52 -2.72
CA ALA A 4 -4.01 21.78 -2.29
C ALA A 4 -3.20 21.67 -0.97
N GLY A 5 -2.64 20.48 -0.70
CA GLY A 5 -1.87 20.19 0.53
C GLY A 5 -2.69 19.63 1.70
N GLU A 6 -4.02 19.64 1.62
CA GLU A 6 -4.90 19.07 2.65
C GLU A 6 -5.20 17.60 2.37
N SER A 7 -5.24 16.77 3.41
CA SER A 7 -5.53 15.33 3.26
C SER A 7 -6.97 15.11 2.80
N VAL A 8 -7.14 14.25 1.78
CA VAL A 8 -8.47 13.79 1.36
C VAL A 8 -8.91 12.66 2.28
N THR A 9 -10.16 12.70 2.76
CA THR A 9 -10.73 11.67 3.64
C THR A 9 -11.09 10.41 2.85
N TYR A 10 -10.71 9.25 3.39
CA TYR A 10 -11.14 7.95 2.90
C TYR A 10 -12.56 7.64 3.39
N GLU A 11 -13.47 7.38 2.45
CA GLU A 11 -14.89 7.06 2.71
C GLU A 11 -15.25 5.62 2.33
N GLY A 12 -14.27 4.84 1.84
CA GLY A 12 -14.47 3.44 1.52
C GLY A 12 -14.71 2.54 2.75
N ALA A 13 -15.13 1.31 2.51
CA ALA A 13 -15.36 0.34 3.57
C ALA A 13 -14.05 -0.04 4.28
N LEU A 14 -14.11 -0.19 5.61
CA LEU A 14 -13.02 -0.73 6.42
C LEU A 14 -13.38 -2.17 6.82
N ALA A 15 -12.48 -3.10 6.53
CA ALA A 15 -12.65 -4.51 6.87
C ALA A 15 -11.72 -4.91 8.02
N LYS A 16 -12.29 -5.48 9.08
CA LYS A 16 -11.49 -6.13 10.14
C LYS A 16 -10.97 -7.46 9.61
N ARG A 17 -9.64 -7.60 9.51
CA ARG A 17 -8.97 -8.84 9.08
C ARG A 17 -8.20 -9.47 10.23
N GLY A 18 -8.08 -10.80 10.20
CA GLY A 18 -7.19 -11.54 11.08
C GLY A 18 -5.72 -11.39 10.67
N LYS A 19 -4.84 -12.18 11.26
CA LYS A 19 -3.48 -12.33 10.74
C LYS A 19 -3.57 -12.93 9.32
N PRO A 20 -2.86 -12.36 8.33
CA PRO A 20 -2.90 -12.89 6.97
C PRO A 20 -2.35 -14.32 6.93
N ASN A 21 -2.99 -15.17 6.12
CA ASN A 21 -2.54 -16.51 5.78
C ASN A 21 -1.75 -16.49 4.47
N ASP A 22 -1.08 -17.60 4.13
CA ASP A 22 -0.31 -17.73 2.89
C ASP A 22 -1.16 -17.46 1.63
N GLU A 23 -2.46 -17.72 1.68
CA GLU A 23 -3.43 -17.48 0.59
C GLU A 23 -3.81 -16.00 0.40
N ASP A 24 -3.54 -15.14 1.39
CA ASP A 24 -3.82 -13.70 1.33
C ASP A 24 -2.72 -12.90 0.60
N TYR A 25 -1.61 -13.56 0.21
CA TYR A 25 -0.48 -12.92 -0.45
C TYR A 25 -0.47 -13.18 -1.96
N LEU A 26 -0.19 -12.13 -2.73
CA LEU A 26 0.11 -12.24 -4.15
C LEU A 26 1.57 -12.69 -4.34
N ILE A 27 1.79 -13.76 -5.10
CA ILE A 27 3.12 -14.21 -5.52
C ILE A 27 3.42 -13.57 -6.87
N ILE A 28 4.59 -12.94 -6.99
CA ILE A 28 5.09 -12.36 -8.24
C ILE A 28 6.37 -13.11 -8.59
N GLU A 29 6.36 -13.80 -9.72
CA GLU A 29 7.51 -14.58 -10.16
C GLU A 29 8.62 -13.69 -10.74
N ALA A 30 9.84 -14.21 -10.79
CA ALA A 30 10.97 -13.47 -11.34
C ALA A 30 10.73 -13.12 -12.82
N GLY A 31 10.77 -11.83 -13.14
CA GLY A 31 10.50 -11.32 -14.48
C GLY A 31 9.02 -11.11 -14.80
N GLU A 32 8.12 -11.39 -13.86
CA GLU A 32 6.70 -11.05 -13.98
C GLU A 32 6.46 -9.57 -13.66
N GLU A 33 5.54 -8.96 -14.41
CA GLU A 33 5.09 -7.58 -14.19
C GLU A 33 3.64 -7.60 -13.69
N VAL A 34 3.38 -6.91 -12.59
CA VAL A 34 2.03 -6.71 -12.05
C VAL A 34 1.59 -5.29 -12.31
N LYS A 35 0.41 -5.14 -12.93
CA LYS A 35 -0.27 -3.86 -13.16
C LYS A 35 -1.57 -3.84 -12.41
N ILE A 36 -1.84 -2.73 -11.73
CA ILE A 36 -3.06 -2.50 -10.96
C ILE A 36 -3.62 -1.16 -11.40
N GLU A 37 -4.91 -1.17 -11.75
CA GLU A 37 -5.69 0.04 -12.00
C GLU A 37 -6.61 0.26 -10.79
N LEU A 38 -6.68 1.50 -10.31
CA LEU A 38 -7.47 1.87 -9.14
C LEU A 38 -8.44 2.99 -9.53
N GLU A 39 -9.73 2.78 -9.26
CA GLU A 39 -10.74 3.81 -9.39
C GLU A 39 -10.85 4.57 -8.07
N LEU A 40 -10.29 5.78 -8.03
CA LEU A 40 -10.21 6.57 -6.80
C LEU A 40 -11.58 7.06 -6.33
N SER A 41 -12.53 7.25 -7.25
CA SER A 41 -13.87 7.74 -6.93
C SER A 41 -14.72 6.74 -6.14
N GLU A 42 -14.34 5.46 -6.08
CA GLU A 42 -15.05 4.45 -5.28
C GLU A 42 -14.86 4.61 -3.77
N ALA A 43 -13.77 5.28 -3.35
CA ALA A 43 -13.39 5.35 -1.93
C ALA A 43 -13.05 6.76 -1.44
N LEU A 44 -13.02 7.75 -2.34
CA LEU A 44 -12.67 9.13 -2.03
C LEU A 44 -13.70 10.08 -2.65
N GLN A 45 -14.13 11.08 -1.88
CA GLN A 45 -14.95 12.15 -2.42
C GLN A 45 -14.06 13.17 -3.16
N LEU A 46 -14.04 13.06 -4.49
CA LEU A 46 -13.23 13.91 -5.37
C LEU A 46 -14.01 15.17 -5.75
N LYS A 47 -13.33 16.32 -5.65
CA LYS A 47 -13.81 17.65 -6.05
C LYS A 47 -12.90 18.15 -7.16
N SER A 48 -13.32 19.15 -7.93
CA SER A 48 -12.45 19.77 -8.92
C SER A 48 -11.21 20.38 -8.24
N GLY A 49 -10.04 20.16 -8.83
CA GLY A 49 -8.77 20.69 -8.34
C GLY A 49 -7.56 19.79 -8.61
N GLN A 50 -6.41 20.26 -8.11
CA GLN A 50 -5.13 19.59 -8.29
C GLN A 50 -4.80 18.71 -7.08
N TYR A 51 -4.60 17.42 -7.35
CA TYR A 51 -4.29 16.40 -6.38
C TYR A 51 -2.85 15.91 -6.49
N LYS A 52 -2.29 15.57 -5.32
CA LYS A 52 -1.09 14.74 -5.22
C LYS A 52 -1.50 13.36 -4.69
N VAL A 53 -1.27 12.34 -5.50
CA VAL A 53 -1.55 10.94 -5.17
C VAL A 53 -0.24 10.22 -4.95
N GLU A 54 -0.14 9.52 -3.83
CA GLU A 54 1.01 8.70 -3.46
C GLU A 54 0.45 7.40 -2.90
N LEU A 55 0.97 6.26 -3.39
CA LEU A 55 0.69 4.98 -2.78
C LEU A 55 1.55 4.83 -1.53
N GLU A 56 0.96 4.30 -0.46
CA GLU A 56 1.76 3.88 0.68
C GLU A 56 2.76 2.80 0.25
N PRO A 57 3.96 2.75 0.86
CA PRO A 57 4.96 1.77 0.48
C PRO A 57 4.44 0.34 0.62
N LEU A 58 4.67 -0.46 -0.41
CA LEU A 58 4.33 -1.88 -0.41
C LEU A 58 5.46 -2.68 0.23
N TYR A 59 5.09 -3.76 0.93
CA TYR A 59 6.04 -4.66 1.57
C TYR A 59 6.11 -5.97 0.80
N PHE A 60 7.32 -6.34 0.40
CA PHE A 60 7.61 -7.57 -0.33
C PHE A 60 8.40 -8.53 0.56
N PHE A 61 8.02 -9.81 0.55
CA PHE A 61 8.70 -10.86 1.28
C PHE A 61 9.29 -11.87 0.29
N LEU A 62 10.61 -12.07 0.31
CA LEU A 62 11.26 -13.01 -0.60
C LEU A 62 11.09 -14.47 -0.20
N ASN A 63 10.73 -14.75 1.05
CA ASN A 63 10.55 -16.11 1.55
C ASN A 63 9.27 -16.22 2.40
N LYS A 64 8.43 -17.20 2.06
CA LYS A 64 7.16 -17.51 2.72
C LYS A 64 7.30 -17.78 4.22
N GLU A 65 8.45 -18.32 4.65
CA GLU A 65 8.73 -18.63 6.06
C GLU A 65 8.72 -17.40 6.97
N TYR A 66 8.87 -16.19 6.40
CA TYR A 66 8.87 -14.93 7.15
C TYR A 66 7.53 -14.19 7.14
N LEU A 67 6.53 -14.65 6.37
CA LEU A 67 5.19 -14.02 6.29
C LEU A 67 4.44 -14.05 7.63
N ASN A 68 4.84 -14.95 8.53
CA ASN A 68 4.21 -15.16 9.82
C ASN A 68 4.95 -14.50 11.00
N GLN A 69 6.04 -13.77 10.76
CA GLN A 69 6.73 -13.03 11.82
C GLN A 69 6.04 -11.68 12.06
N GLU A 70 5.76 -11.36 13.33
CA GLU A 70 5.05 -10.15 13.75
C GLU A 70 5.80 -8.87 13.35
N LEU A 71 5.49 -8.34 12.16
CA LEU A 71 6.05 -7.08 11.66
C LEU A 71 5.20 -5.85 12.02
N PHE A 72 4.03 -6.05 12.62
CA PHE A 72 3.05 -4.98 12.87
C PHE A 72 3.00 -4.46 14.31
N ASN A 73 4.10 -4.56 15.07
CA ASN A 73 4.26 -3.77 16.29
C ASN A 73 5.03 -2.48 15.96
N GLN A 74 4.36 -1.33 16.16
CA GLN A 74 4.76 0.04 15.77
C GLN A 74 6.13 0.55 16.30
N ASP A 75 6.89 -0.26 17.03
CA ASP A 75 8.23 0.10 17.56
C ASP A 75 9.41 -0.66 16.91
N SER A 76 9.17 -1.43 15.85
CA SER A 76 10.14 -2.42 15.35
C SER A 76 11.00 -1.95 14.17
N VAL A 77 11.60 -0.76 14.24
CA VAL A 77 12.61 -0.32 13.24
C VAL A 77 13.85 -1.23 13.27
N ARG A 78 14.05 -2.01 14.34
CA ARG A 78 15.23 -2.87 14.54
C ARG A 78 15.09 -4.33 14.09
N THR A 79 13.91 -4.76 13.64
CA THR A 79 13.65 -6.19 13.28
C THR A 79 13.60 -6.44 11.76
N LEU A 80 13.71 -5.38 10.95
CA LEU A 80 13.72 -5.45 9.49
C LEU A 80 15.02 -6.03 8.91
N GLU A 81 16.09 -6.19 9.71
CA GLU A 81 17.33 -6.81 9.22
C GLU A 81 17.28 -8.35 9.18
N LYS A 82 16.33 -8.99 9.88
CA LYS A 82 16.24 -10.47 9.96
C LYS A 82 15.12 -11.09 9.13
N SER A 83 14.07 -10.33 8.84
CA SER A 83 13.09 -10.71 7.82
C SER A 83 13.53 -10.00 6.54
N GLN A 84 13.77 -10.73 5.45
CA GLN A 84 14.14 -10.13 4.15
C GLN A 84 12.92 -9.45 3.52
N ALA A 85 12.36 -8.48 4.24
CA ALA A 85 11.20 -7.69 3.85
C ALA A 85 11.71 -6.41 3.18
N TYR A 86 11.35 -6.23 1.92
CA TYR A 86 11.74 -5.06 1.14
C TYR A 86 10.58 -4.08 1.15
N ARG A 87 10.87 -2.86 1.62
CA ARG A 87 9.94 -1.73 1.51
C ARG A 87 10.16 -1.08 0.15
N VAL A 88 9.15 -1.15 -0.71
CA VAL A 88 9.19 -0.55 -2.04
C VAL A 88 8.39 0.75 -2.02
N TYR A 89 9.08 1.84 -2.34
CA TYR A 89 8.45 3.15 -2.49
C TYR A 89 7.86 3.25 -3.89
N CYS A 90 6.58 3.60 -3.96
CA CYS A 90 5.91 3.85 -5.21
C CYS A 90 6.04 5.33 -5.60
N ASN A 91 5.97 5.61 -6.90
CA ASN A 91 6.03 6.96 -7.41
C ASN A 91 4.79 7.78 -7.00
N ALA A 92 4.98 9.09 -6.84
CA ALA A 92 3.90 10.05 -6.71
C ALA A 92 3.37 10.47 -8.09
N VAL A 93 2.06 10.67 -8.20
CA VAL A 93 1.40 11.18 -9.41
C VAL A 93 0.62 12.44 -9.08
N SER A 94 0.72 13.45 -9.95
CA SER A 94 -0.13 14.64 -9.89
C SER A 94 -1.30 14.47 -10.84
N LEU A 95 -2.52 14.66 -10.32
CA LEU A 95 -3.77 14.55 -11.08
C LEU A 95 -4.49 15.90 -11.04
N ASN A 96 -5.09 16.30 -12.17
CA ASN A 96 -5.97 17.46 -12.22
C ASN A 96 -7.37 16.98 -12.58
N ILE A 97 -8.35 17.34 -11.75
CA ILE A 97 -9.76 16.99 -11.96
C ILE A 97 -10.52 18.28 -12.28
N GLU A 98 -11.21 18.31 -13.40
CA GLU A 98 -12.04 19.44 -13.88
C GLU A 98 -13.48 19.32 -13.40
#